data_AF-A0A0H5QYC2-F1
#
_entry.id   AF-A0A0H5QYC2-F1
#
_cell.length_a   1.000
_cell.length_b   1.000
_cell.length_c   1.000
_cell.angle_alpha   90.00
_cell.angle_beta   90.00
_cell.angle_gamma   90.00
#
_symmetry.space_group_name_H-M   'P 1'
#
loop_
_entity.id
_entity.type
_entity.pdbx_description
1 polymer ?
#
loop_
_entity_poly.entity_id
_entity_poly.type
_entity_poly.pdbx_seq_one_letter_code
_entity_poly.pdbx_strand_id
1 'polypeptide(L)'
;PEDVVWMNHCFREFLDQCDEIKTKAKIKVKSRALEKILGDDLYLQGIRVCKKVVRITTWVDGDGLLKSPGAKGPIKQFMWTASGAKQLSIEVISRMMASFFYYETKASLPIFWDINGG
;
A
#
# COMPACT_ATOMS: atom_id res chain seq x y z
N PRO A 1 14.16 15.89 -7.26
CA PRO A 1 13.22 16.65 -6.41
C PRO A 1 13.03 15.95 -5.05
N GLU A 2 12.93 16.71 -3.97
CA GLU A 2 12.79 16.19 -2.60
C GLU A 2 11.53 15.30 -2.45
N ASP A 3 10.44 15.67 -3.12
CA ASP A 3 9.20 14.90 -3.16
C ASP A 3 9.42 13.46 -3.66
N VAL A 4 10.25 13.28 -4.70
CA VAL A 4 10.55 11.96 -5.26
C VAL A 4 11.32 11.09 -4.28
N VAL A 5 12.26 11.70 -3.52
CA VAL A 5 13.03 11.01 -2.48
C VAL A 5 12.10 10.57 -1.35
N TRP A 6 11.22 11.47 -0.90
CA TRP A 6 10.24 11.19 0.14
C TRP A 6 9.28 10.06 -0.29
N MET A 7 8.73 10.13 -1.50
CA MET A 7 7.82 9.11 -2.03
C MET A 7 8.49 7.74 -2.16
N ASN A 8 9.78 7.71 -2.53
CA ASN A 8 10.56 6.48 -2.58
C ASN A 8 10.81 5.90 -1.18
N HIS A 9 11.09 6.75 -0.20
CA HIS A 9 11.26 6.34 1.20
C HIS A 9 9.95 5.73 1.74
N CYS A 10 8.82 6.44 1.62
CA CYS A 10 7.53 5.91 2.04
C CYS A 10 7.17 4.60 1.35
N PHE A 11 7.52 4.46 0.07
CA PHE A 11 7.29 3.20 -0.62
C PHE A 11 8.13 2.05 -0.09
N ARG A 12 9.38 2.30 0.31
CA ARG A 12 10.23 1.29 0.92
C ARG A 12 9.67 0.85 2.27
N GLU A 13 9.33 1.81 3.13
CA GLU A 13 8.68 1.54 4.42
C GLU A 13 7.37 0.78 4.23
N PHE A 14 6.56 1.13 3.22
CA PHE A 14 5.35 0.38 2.88
C PHE A 14 5.62 -1.08 2.53
N LEU A 15 6.69 -1.38 1.78
CA LEU A 15 7.09 -2.76 1.47
C LEU A 15 7.49 -3.52 2.74
N ASP A 16 8.30 -2.89 3.60
CA ASP A 16 8.72 -3.47 4.88
C ASP A 16 7.50 -3.78 5.77
N GLN A 17 6.54 -2.86 5.85
CA GLN A 17 5.26 -3.07 6.54
C GLN A 17 4.42 -4.21 5.91
N CYS A 18 4.46 -4.39 4.58
CA CYS A 18 3.80 -5.53 3.94
C CYS A 18 4.44 -6.86 4.33
N ASP A 19 5.78 -6.92 4.37
CA ASP A 19 6.51 -8.14 4.74
C ASP A 19 6.32 -8.50 6.22
N GLU A 20 6.24 -7.50 7.11
CA GLU A 20 5.85 -7.69 8.52
C GLU A 20 4.41 -8.26 8.65
N ILE A 21 3.49 -7.83 7.79
CA ILE A 21 2.12 -8.36 7.75
C ILE A 21 2.10 -9.81 7.24
N LYS A 22 2.90 -10.15 6.21
CA LYS A 22 3.01 -11.52 5.66
C LYS A 22 3.53 -12.50 6.71
N THR A 23 4.58 -12.12 7.41
CA THR A 23 5.27 -12.93 8.43
C THR A 23 4.53 -12.99 9.76
N LYS A 24 3.32 -12.41 9.84
CA LYS A 24 2.41 -12.42 11.01
C LYS A 24 2.97 -11.76 12.28
N ALA A 25 4.01 -10.95 12.17
CA ALA A 25 4.65 -10.31 13.32
C ALA A 25 3.92 -9.05 13.80
N LYS A 26 3.10 -8.40 12.95
CA LYS A 26 2.52 -7.08 13.25
C LYS A 26 0.99 -7.01 13.18
N ILE A 27 0.41 -6.24 14.10
CA ILE A 27 -1.02 -5.93 14.13
C ILE A 27 -1.33 -4.93 13.01
N LYS A 28 -2.14 -5.35 12.05
CA LYS A 28 -2.73 -4.48 11.01
C LYS A 28 -3.57 -3.40 11.66
N VAL A 29 -3.52 -2.18 11.11
CA VAL A 29 -4.53 -1.17 11.43
C VAL A 29 -5.89 -1.72 11.03
N LYS A 30 -6.88 -1.67 11.92
CA LYS A 30 -8.23 -2.19 11.60
C LYS A 30 -8.85 -1.35 10.48
N SER A 31 -9.60 -1.97 9.57
CA SER A 31 -10.23 -1.25 8.43
C SER A 31 -11.06 -0.04 8.88
N ARG A 32 -11.88 -0.18 9.93
CA ARG A 32 -12.65 0.94 10.52
C ARG A 32 -11.78 2.09 11.03
N ALA A 33 -10.58 1.80 11.53
CA ALA A 33 -9.66 2.84 11.98
C ALA A 33 -9.02 3.56 10.78
N LEU A 34 -8.75 2.85 9.68
CA LEU A 34 -8.28 3.46 8.43
C LEU A 34 -9.30 4.47 7.89
N GLU A 35 -10.58 4.07 7.83
CA GLU A 35 -11.68 4.93 7.41
C GLU A 35 -11.79 6.18 8.28
N LYS A 36 -11.75 6.03 9.62
CA LYS A 36 -11.83 7.18 10.54
C LYS A 36 -10.66 8.17 10.37
N ILE A 37 -9.44 7.69 10.17
CA ILE A 37 -8.26 8.55 10.05
C ILE A 37 -8.23 9.25 8.69
N LEU A 38 -8.45 8.49 7.62
CA LEU A 38 -8.41 9.02 6.24
C LEU A 38 -9.65 9.86 5.92
N GLY A 39 -10.80 9.56 6.52
CA GLY A 39 -12.08 10.05 6.07
C GLY A 39 -12.50 9.42 4.73
N ASP A 40 -13.77 9.58 4.40
CA ASP A 40 -14.43 8.81 3.34
C ASP A 40 -13.78 8.98 1.96
N ASP A 41 -13.40 10.20 1.59
CA ASP A 41 -12.82 10.48 0.27
C ASP A 41 -11.47 9.77 0.08
N LEU A 42 -10.51 9.98 1.00
CA LEU A 42 -9.21 9.33 0.94
C LEU A 42 -9.32 7.81 1.12
N TYR A 43 -10.27 7.33 1.93
CA TYR A 43 -10.54 5.91 2.06
C TYR A 43 -10.98 5.30 0.72
N LEU A 44 -11.99 5.91 0.06
CA LEU A 44 -12.46 5.47 -1.25
C LEU A 44 -11.38 5.57 -2.34
N GLN A 45 -10.53 6.61 -2.30
CA GLN A 45 -9.38 6.71 -3.20
C GLN A 45 -8.38 5.58 -2.98
N GLY A 46 -8.07 5.23 -1.72
CA GLY A 46 -7.23 4.09 -1.37
C GLY A 46 -7.75 2.77 -1.97
N ILE A 47 -9.07 2.54 -1.90
CA ILE A 47 -9.71 1.36 -2.53
C ILE A 47 -9.45 1.35 -4.04
N ARG A 48 -9.68 2.49 -4.71
CA ARG A 48 -9.46 2.61 -6.15
C ARG A 48 -8.01 2.35 -6.54
N VAL A 49 -7.06 2.85 -5.74
CA VAL A 49 -5.62 2.60 -5.93
C VAL A 49 -5.31 1.12 -5.82
N CYS A 50 -5.80 0.44 -4.78
CA CYS A 50 -5.58 -1.00 -4.61
C CYS A 50 -6.16 -1.82 -5.77
N LYS A 51 -7.40 -1.52 -6.19
CA LYS A 51 -8.04 -2.18 -7.35
C LYS A 51 -7.27 -1.93 -8.65
N LYS A 52 -6.74 -0.72 -8.84
CA LYS A 52 -5.92 -0.38 -10.02
C LYS A 52 -4.62 -1.18 -10.02
N VAL A 53 -3.95 -1.28 -8.86
CA VAL A 53 -2.73 -2.09 -8.72
C VAL A 53 -3.02 -3.55 -9.04
N VAL A 54 -4.06 -4.14 -8.43
CA VAL A 54 -4.48 -5.53 -8.71
C VAL A 54 -4.64 -5.76 -10.20
N ARG A 55 -5.38 -4.88 -10.90
CA ARG A 55 -5.56 -4.96 -12.36
C ARG A 55 -4.23 -4.96 -13.08
N ILE A 56 -3.37 -3.97 -12.85
CA ILE A 56 -2.07 -3.85 -13.51
C ILE A 56 -1.25 -5.13 -13.33
N THR A 57 -1.32 -5.73 -12.16
CA THR A 57 -0.49 -6.88 -11.79
C THR A 57 -1.04 -8.22 -12.24
N THR A 58 -2.35 -8.32 -12.49
CA THR A 58 -2.96 -9.52 -13.08
C THR A 58 -2.72 -9.64 -14.59
N TRP A 59 -2.38 -8.54 -15.27
CA TRP A 59 -2.12 -8.54 -16.73
C TRP A 59 -0.64 -8.66 -17.09
N VAL A 60 0.27 -8.59 -16.12
CA VAL A 60 1.71 -8.68 -16.33
C VAL A 60 2.18 -9.99 -15.70
N ASP A 61 2.64 -10.94 -16.52
CA ASP A 61 3.17 -12.21 -16.04
C ASP A 61 4.25 -12.00 -14.97
N GLY A 62 4.16 -12.82 -13.93
CA GLY A 62 4.75 -12.59 -12.63
C GLY A 62 6.28 -12.47 -12.66
N ASP A 63 6.76 -11.31 -12.21
CA ASP A 63 8.11 -11.20 -11.65
C ASP A 63 8.20 -10.14 -10.53
N GLY A 64 7.09 -9.83 -9.88
CA GLY A 64 7.05 -8.91 -8.74
C GLY A 64 6.02 -7.82 -8.92
N LEU A 65 4.87 -8.08 -8.30
CA LEU A 65 3.69 -7.23 -8.16
C LEU A 65 3.98 -5.72 -8.03
N LEU A 66 5.03 -5.39 -7.28
CA LEU A 66 5.43 -4.04 -6.94
C LEU A 66 6.77 -3.62 -7.54
N LYS A 67 7.31 -4.36 -8.52
CA LYS A 67 8.50 -3.97 -9.27
C LYS A 67 8.15 -3.03 -10.43
N SER A 68 6.95 -3.14 -11.01
CA SER A 68 6.52 -2.33 -12.15
C SER A 68 6.27 -0.86 -11.76
N PRO A 69 6.70 0.12 -12.58
CA PRO A 69 6.37 1.52 -12.36
C PRO A 69 4.87 1.80 -12.30
N GLY A 70 4.08 1.05 -13.08
CA GLY A 70 2.62 1.16 -13.14
C GLY A 70 1.93 0.83 -11.81
N ALA A 71 2.47 -0.12 -11.04
CA ALA A 71 1.95 -0.44 -9.69
C ALA A 71 2.51 0.51 -8.62
N LYS A 72 3.80 0.88 -8.71
CA LYS A 72 4.46 1.78 -7.73
C LYS A 72 3.87 3.18 -7.71
N GLY A 73 3.65 3.77 -8.88
CA GLY A 73 3.26 5.18 -9.02
C GLY A 73 1.98 5.53 -8.25
N PRO A 74 0.86 4.82 -8.48
CA PRO A 74 -0.40 5.07 -7.76
C PRO A 74 -0.28 4.97 -6.24
N ILE A 75 0.47 3.98 -5.73
CA ILE A 75 0.67 3.80 -4.28
C ILE A 75 1.45 4.98 -3.70
N LYS A 76 2.56 5.35 -4.34
CA LYS A 76 3.39 6.50 -3.93
C LYS A 76 2.58 7.79 -3.91
N GLN A 77 1.84 8.05 -4.99
CA GLN A 77 1.03 9.26 -5.12
C GLN A 77 -0.06 9.33 -4.05
N PHE A 78 -0.73 8.21 -3.76
CA PHE A 78 -1.71 8.16 -2.68
C PHE A 78 -1.10 8.48 -1.31
N MET A 79 0.03 7.86 -0.96
CA MET A 79 0.68 8.13 0.32
C MET A 79 1.12 9.58 0.45
N TRP A 80 1.64 10.18 -0.63
CA TRP A 80 1.95 11.61 -0.65
C TRP A 80 0.73 12.49 -0.38
N THR A 81 -0.35 12.29 -1.13
CA THR A 81 -1.59 13.05 -0.97
C THR A 81 -2.19 12.88 0.42
N ALA A 82 -2.29 11.64 0.91
CA ALA A 82 -2.87 11.35 2.22
C ALA A 82 -2.00 11.89 3.37
N SER A 83 -0.68 11.79 3.28
CA SER A 83 0.24 12.34 4.28
C SER A 83 0.14 13.86 4.35
N GLY A 84 0.11 14.57 3.22
CA GLY A 84 -0.09 16.02 3.19
C GLY A 84 -1.46 16.45 3.73
N ALA A 85 -2.53 15.76 3.34
CA ALA A 85 -3.89 16.11 3.77
C ALA A 85 -4.16 15.85 5.26
N LYS A 86 -3.49 14.85 5.85
CA LYS A 86 -3.73 14.40 7.23
C LYS A 86 -2.55 14.64 8.17
N GLN A 87 -1.46 15.23 7.68
CA GLN A 87 -0.20 15.46 8.40
C GLN A 87 0.35 14.17 9.04
N LEU A 88 0.31 13.06 8.29
CA LEU A 88 0.75 11.75 8.78
C LEU A 88 2.24 11.57 8.55
N SER A 89 2.94 11.01 9.53
CA SER A 89 4.35 10.62 9.38
C SER A 89 4.51 9.48 8.36
N ILE A 90 5.72 9.33 7.83
CA ILE A 90 6.11 8.25 6.90
C ILE A 90 5.71 6.87 7.45
N GLU A 91 6.05 6.60 8.71
CA GLU A 91 5.74 5.33 9.37
C GLU A 91 4.21 5.09 9.42
N VAL A 92 3.44 6.10 9.82
CA VAL A 92 1.99 5.97 9.97
C VAL A 92 1.34 5.76 8.62
N ILE A 93 1.65 6.57 7.60
CA ILE A 93 1.03 6.42 6.27
C ILE A 93 1.42 5.11 5.61
N SER A 94 2.67 4.66 5.76
CA SER A 94 3.15 3.40 5.19
C SER A 94 2.48 2.20 5.84
N ARG A 95 2.35 2.19 7.17
CA ARG A 95 1.63 1.15 7.92
C ARG A 95 0.15 1.13 7.58
N MET A 96 -0.46 2.31 7.42
CA MET A 96 -1.86 2.42 6.99
C MET A 96 -2.03 1.87 5.58
N MET A 97 -1.20 2.28 4.63
CA MET A 97 -1.25 1.80 3.26
C MET A 97 -1.02 0.30 3.17
N ALA A 98 -0.06 -0.27 3.91
CA ALA A 98 0.18 -1.72 3.95
C ALA A 98 -1.03 -2.48 4.51
N SER A 99 -1.62 -1.98 5.60
CA SER A 99 -2.85 -2.57 6.17
C SER A 99 -4.02 -2.51 5.19
N PHE A 100 -4.17 -1.36 4.53
CA PHE A 100 -5.21 -1.12 3.53
C PHE A 100 -5.04 -2.06 2.33
N PHE A 101 -3.84 -2.10 1.78
CA PHE A 101 -3.46 -2.93 0.66
C PHE A 101 -3.69 -4.42 0.97
N TYR A 102 -3.40 -4.86 2.19
CA TYR A 102 -3.71 -6.21 2.63
C TYR A 102 -5.20 -6.53 2.55
N TYR A 103 -6.07 -5.71 3.16
CA TYR A 103 -7.50 -6.02 3.16
C TYR A 103 -8.08 -6.06 1.74
N GLU A 104 -7.65 -5.13 0.88
CA GLU A 104 -8.19 -5.01 -0.46
C GLU A 104 -7.61 -6.03 -1.45
N THR A 105 -6.41 -6.55 -1.22
CA THR A 105 -5.71 -7.36 -2.23
C THR A 105 -5.36 -8.78 -1.80
N LYS A 106 -5.50 -9.15 -0.52
CA LYS A 106 -5.13 -10.49 -0.03
C LYS A 106 -5.73 -11.61 -0.87
N ALA A 107 -7.02 -11.52 -1.20
CA ALA A 107 -7.72 -12.55 -1.96
C ALA A 107 -7.33 -12.55 -3.45
N SER A 108 -7.04 -11.38 -4.03
CA SER A 108 -6.75 -11.23 -5.46
C SER A 108 -5.28 -11.44 -5.80
N LEU A 109 -4.37 -11.24 -4.84
CA LEU A 109 -2.92 -11.33 -5.02
C LEU A 109 -2.32 -12.38 -4.09
N PRO A 110 -2.78 -13.64 -4.12
CA PRO A 110 -2.39 -14.65 -3.13
C PRO A 110 -0.88 -14.91 -3.14
N ILE A 111 -0.24 -14.90 -4.32
CA ILE A 111 1.21 -15.12 -4.45
C ILE A 111 2.01 -14.03 -3.72
N PHE A 112 1.61 -12.76 -3.85
CA PHE A 112 2.29 -11.66 -3.17
C PHE A 112 2.19 -11.78 -1.65
N TRP A 113 1.06 -12.27 -1.14
CA TRP A 113 0.78 -12.39 0.29
C TRP A 113 1.16 -13.74 0.89
N ASP A 114 1.61 -14.69 0.07
CA ASP A 114 2.16 -15.94 0.55
C ASP A 114 3.59 -15.73 1.07
N ILE A 115 3.92 -16.40 2.17
CA ILE A 115 5.24 -16.31 2.82
C ILE A 115 6.32 -16.93 1.93
N ASN A 116 5.93 -17.87 1.06
CA ASN A 116 6.83 -18.61 0.16
C ASN A 116 6.95 -17.99 -1.24
N GLY A 117 6.23 -16.91 -1.53
CA GLY A 117 6.17 -16.28 -2.86
C GLY A 117 7.21 -15.19 -3.12
N GLY A 118 8.29 -15.16 -2.33
CA GLY A 118 9.41 -14.21 -2.42
C GLY A 118 10.61 -14.77 -3.15
#